data_AF-A0A1E1WKE7-F1
#
_entry.id   AF-A0A1E1WKE7-F1
#
_cell.length_a   1.000
_cell.length_b   1.000
_cell.length_c   1.000
_cell.angle_alpha   90.00
_cell.angle_beta   90.00
_cell.angle_gamma   90.00
#
_symmetry.space_group_name_H-M   'P 1'
#
loop_
_entity.id
_entity.type
_entity.pdbx_description
1 polymer ?
#
loop_
_entity_poly.entity_id
_entity_poly.type
_entity_poly.pdbx_seq_one_letter_code
_entity_poly.pdbx_strand_id
1 'polypeptide(L)'
;CYSFTTPAATPLLARLRAGPLLKDIMTKINRVITPCAKKKDYLKVSVYSGHDFTIGVVLTALGIFDGNCPVYTATILIELVEDNGANYIRISYRNATDVMEPQILSIPYCGKLCPVEKFKQLYENLLNVDFDYECTKQFPVLLGISFFGGLVIFASIYVAHKLYFAKVSSRQRGYTHTYRNMGQLLDNPMKVGHV
;
A
#
# COMPACT_ATOMS: atom_id res chain seq x y z
N CYS A 1 5.92 3.36 -21.08
CA CYS A 1 4.49 3.52 -20.71
C CYS A 1 3.96 2.40 -19.82
N TYR A 2 4.56 1.19 -19.83
CA TYR A 2 4.20 0.11 -18.89
C TYR A 2 4.29 0.47 -17.40
N SER A 3 5.06 1.50 -17.02
CA SER A 3 5.07 2.05 -15.66
C SER A 3 3.70 2.52 -15.16
N PHE A 4 2.76 2.79 -16.05
CA PHE A 4 1.39 3.19 -15.70
C PHE A 4 0.47 2.01 -15.38
N THR A 5 0.85 0.78 -15.75
CA THR A 5 0.05 -0.42 -15.45
C THR A 5 0.47 -1.07 -14.13
N THR A 6 1.75 -0.97 -13.76
CA THR A 6 2.28 -1.51 -12.49
C THR A 6 1.48 -1.13 -11.24
N PRO A 7 0.93 0.10 -11.08
CA PRO A 7 0.21 0.49 -9.88
C PRO A 7 -1.22 -0.03 -9.85
N ALA A 8 -1.70 -0.64 -10.93
CA ALA A 8 -3.02 -1.28 -11.03
C ALA A 8 -2.90 -2.72 -11.55
N ALA A 9 -1.71 -3.33 -11.48
CA ALA A 9 -1.42 -4.62 -12.09
C ALA A 9 -2.12 -5.81 -11.42
N THR A 10 -2.53 -5.66 -10.16
CA THR A 10 -3.28 -6.68 -9.42
C THR A 10 -4.65 -6.15 -9.01
N PRO A 11 -5.65 -7.02 -8.78
CA PRO A 11 -6.99 -6.59 -8.35
C PRO A 11 -6.96 -5.74 -7.07
N LEU A 12 -6.08 -6.08 -6.12
CA LEU A 12 -5.91 -5.30 -4.88
C LEU A 12 -5.32 -3.91 -5.17
N LEU A 13 -4.29 -3.82 -6.00
CA LEU A 13 -3.68 -2.55 -6.36
C LEU A 13 -4.66 -1.66 -7.14
N ALA A 14 -5.39 -2.22 -8.10
CA ALA A 14 -6.44 -1.52 -8.83
C ALA A 14 -7.55 -1.00 -7.89
N ARG A 15 -8.01 -1.83 -6.94
CA ARG A 15 -8.99 -1.45 -5.90
C ARG A 15 -8.50 -0.27 -5.08
N LEU A 16 -7.27 -0.32 -4.57
CA LEU A 16 -6.74 0.73 -3.69
C LEU A 16 -6.34 2.01 -4.43
N ARG A 17 -5.87 1.91 -5.68
CA ARG A 17 -5.39 3.07 -6.45
C ARG A 17 -6.49 3.77 -7.25
N ALA A 18 -7.33 3.02 -7.96
CA ALA A 18 -8.40 3.57 -8.80
C ALA A 18 -9.75 3.63 -8.08
N GLY A 19 -9.99 2.71 -7.14
CA GLY A 19 -11.28 2.55 -6.48
C GLY A 19 -11.82 3.83 -5.83
N PRO A 20 -11.04 4.62 -5.06
CA PRO A 20 -11.58 5.83 -4.40
C PRO A 20 -12.18 6.83 -5.39
N LEU A 21 -11.50 7.06 -6.51
CA LEU A 21 -11.97 7.96 -7.57
C LEU A 21 -13.21 7.39 -8.28
N LEU A 22 -13.17 6.10 -8.66
CA LEU A 22 -14.29 5.46 -9.35
C LEU A 22 -15.54 5.37 -8.45
N LYS A 23 -15.36 5.15 -7.15
CA LYS A 23 -16.42 5.17 -6.13
C LYS A 23 -17.05 6.56 -6.01
N ASP A 24 -16.27 7.64 -5.99
CA ASP A 24 -16.81 9.01 -5.97
C ASP A 24 -17.62 9.32 -7.23
N ILE A 25 -17.09 9.00 -8.41
CA ILE A 25 -17.77 9.19 -9.70
C ILE A 25 -19.09 8.41 -9.72
N MET A 26 -19.07 7.13 -9.36
CA MET A 26 -20.28 6.30 -9.33
C MET A 26 -21.28 6.79 -8.28
N THR A 27 -20.83 7.32 -7.15
CA THR A 27 -21.69 7.93 -6.14
C THR A 27 -22.44 9.14 -6.71
N LYS A 28 -21.75 10.00 -7.47
CA LYS A 28 -22.38 11.14 -8.15
C LYS A 28 -23.38 10.70 -9.21
N ILE A 29 -23.03 9.71 -10.03
CA ILE A 29 -23.94 9.14 -11.04
C ILE A 29 -25.20 8.55 -10.37
N ASN A 30 -25.04 7.79 -9.28
CA ASN A 30 -26.17 7.21 -8.54
C ASN A 30 -27.13 8.27 -7.98
N ARG A 31 -26.60 9.41 -7.53
CA ARG A 31 -27.43 10.54 -7.07
C ARG A 31 -28.28 11.14 -8.19
N VAL A 32 -27.79 11.13 -9.43
CA VAL A 32 -28.54 11.61 -10.60
C VAL A 32 -29.64 10.64 -10.99
N ILE A 33 -29.35 9.33 -10.99
CA ILE A 33 -30.31 8.28 -11.40
C ILE A 33 -31.42 8.08 -10.35
N THR A 34 -31.11 8.27 -9.05
CA THR A 34 -32.08 7.99 -7.98
C THR A 34 -33.18 9.05 -7.91
N PRO A 35 -34.47 8.67 -8.00
CA PRO A 35 -35.60 9.61 -8.12
C PRO A 35 -35.84 10.52 -6.91
N CYS A 36 -35.18 10.28 -5.77
CA CYS A 36 -35.29 11.10 -4.57
C CYS A 36 -34.47 12.40 -4.62
N ALA A 37 -33.55 12.55 -5.58
CA ALA A 37 -32.85 13.81 -5.78
C ALA A 37 -33.81 14.84 -6.39
N LYS A 38 -34.05 15.96 -5.70
CA LYS A 38 -34.80 17.09 -6.26
C LYS A 38 -34.14 17.47 -7.60
N LYS A 39 -34.83 17.16 -8.71
CA LYS A 39 -34.33 17.25 -10.11
C LYS A 39 -33.78 18.62 -10.54
N LYS A 40 -33.85 19.67 -9.70
CA LYS A 40 -33.47 21.04 -10.09
C LYS A 40 -31.99 21.40 -9.88
N ASP A 41 -31.23 20.70 -9.02
CA ASP A 41 -29.86 21.13 -8.64
C ASP A 41 -28.79 20.01 -8.72
N TYR A 42 -28.88 19.06 -9.66
CA TYR A 42 -27.82 18.07 -9.81
C TYR A 42 -26.62 18.62 -10.61
N LEU A 43 -25.42 18.31 -10.13
CA LEU A 43 -24.16 18.64 -10.80
C LEU A 43 -24.08 17.93 -12.16
N LYS A 44 -24.11 18.70 -13.25
CA LYS A 44 -24.07 18.16 -14.62
C LYS A 44 -22.69 17.71 -15.06
N VAL A 45 -21.64 18.37 -14.56
CA VAL A 45 -20.25 18.09 -14.93
C VAL A 45 -19.39 18.13 -13.67
N SER A 46 -18.59 17.09 -13.45
CA SER A 46 -17.50 17.08 -12.47
C SER A 46 -16.18 17.01 -13.21
N VAL A 47 -15.24 17.89 -12.86
CA VAL A 47 -13.90 17.90 -13.44
C VAL A 47 -12.90 17.50 -12.37
N TYR A 48 -12.09 16.50 -12.67
CA TYR A 48 -11.00 16.03 -11.81
C TYR A 48 -9.68 16.34 -12.51
N SER A 49 -8.89 17.23 -11.92
CA SER A 49 -7.52 17.47 -12.38
C SER A 49 -6.58 16.49 -11.70
N GLY A 50 -5.73 15.84 -12.48
CA GLY A 50 -4.81 14.82 -12.00
C GLY A 50 -3.57 14.72 -12.88
N HIS A 51 -2.83 13.61 -12.73
CA HIS A 51 -1.62 13.35 -13.48
C HIS A 51 -1.86 12.30 -14.57
N ASP A 52 -0.93 12.20 -15.52
CA ASP A 52 -0.83 11.08 -16.47
C ASP A 52 -0.95 9.71 -15.77
N PHE A 53 -0.35 9.59 -14.59
CA PHE A 53 -0.44 8.42 -13.74
C PHE A 53 -1.87 8.10 -13.31
N THR A 54 -2.69 9.11 -13.01
CA THR A 54 -4.11 8.93 -12.69
C THR A 54 -4.86 8.33 -13.87
N ILE A 55 -4.63 8.85 -15.08
CA ILE A 55 -5.23 8.35 -16.32
C ILE A 55 -4.85 6.88 -16.55
N GLY A 56 -3.55 6.60 -16.52
CA GLY A 56 -3.03 5.26 -16.76
C GLY A 56 -3.57 4.23 -15.75
N VAL A 57 -3.61 4.57 -14.47
CA VAL A 57 -4.16 3.71 -13.41
C VAL A 57 -5.66 3.45 -13.60
N VAL A 58 -6.45 4.48 -13.92
CA VAL A 58 -7.90 4.32 -14.14
C VAL A 58 -8.17 3.45 -15.37
N LEU A 59 -7.52 3.73 -16.50
CA LEU A 59 -7.69 2.93 -17.72
C LEU A 59 -7.23 1.48 -17.52
N THR A 60 -6.14 1.27 -16.77
CA THR A 60 -5.65 -0.08 -16.44
C THR A 60 -6.63 -0.82 -15.54
N ALA A 61 -7.13 -0.17 -14.49
CA ALA A 61 -8.11 -0.76 -13.56
C ALA A 61 -9.43 -1.14 -14.26
N LEU A 62 -9.82 -0.38 -15.29
CA LEU A 62 -10.98 -0.66 -16.14
C LEU A 62 -10.68 -1.66 -17.28
N GLY A 63 -9.43 -2.12 -17.43
CA GLY A 63 -9.04 -3.07 -18.48
C GLY A 63 -9.11 -2.50 -19.91
N ILE A 64 -9.03 -1.18 -20.06
CA ILE A 64 -9.16 -0.45 -21.35
C ILE A 64 -7.94 0.43 -21.66
N PHE A 65 -6.81 0.21 -20.98
CA PHE A 65 -5.57 0.91 -21.27
C PHE A 65 -4.97 0.45 -22.59
N ASP A 66 -4.59 1.40 -23.45
CA ASP A 66 -4.05 1.14 -24.79
C ASP A 66 -2.53 0.85 -24.80
N GLY A 67 -1.87 0.96 -23.64
CA GLY A 67 -0.43 0.75 -23.51
C GLY A 67 0.42 1.98 -23.84
N ASN A 68 -0.20 3.06 -24.33
CA ASN A 68 0.49 4.30 -24.70
C ASN A 68 0.60 5.23 -23.50
N CYS A 69 1.65 6.05 -23.49
CA CYS A 69 1.82 7.05 -22.45
C CYS A 69 0.74 8.12 -22.66
N PRO A 70 -0.03 8.49 -21.61
CA PRO A 70 -0.98 9.58 -21.73
C PRO A 70 -0.27 10.85 -22.21
N VAL A 71 -0.75 11.44 -23.29
CA VAL A 71 -0.22 12.71 -23.81
C VAL A 71 -0.62 13.86 -22.89
N TYR A 72 0.06 14.99 -23.00
CA TYR A 72 -0.40 16.20 -22.33
C TYR A 72 -1.83 16.54 -22.72
N THR A 73 -2.63 16.96 -21.75
CA THR A 73 -4.07 17.23 -21.91
C THR A 73 -4.93 16.01 -22.28
N ALA A 74 -4.40 14.79 -22.08
CA ALA A 74 -5.21 13.59 -22.17
C ALA A 74 -6.35 13.63 -21.15
N THR A 75 -7.54 13.18 -21.58
CA THR A 75 -8.76 13.29 -20.79
C THR A 75 -9.58 12.03 -20.94
N ILE A 76 -10.00 11.45 -19.81
CA ILE A 76 -11.02 10.40 -19.76
C ILE A 76 -12.35 11.09 -19.50
N LEU A 77 -13.33 10.85 -20.36
CA LEU A 77 -14.71 11.28 -20.17
C LEU A 77 -15.54 10.06 -19.79
N ILE A 78 -16.26 10.17 -18.66
CA ILE A 78 -17.21 9.15 -18.20
C ILE A 78 -18.57 9.80 -18.19
N GLU A 79 -19.43 9.36 -19.09
CA GLU A 79 -20.73 9.96 -19.35
C GLU A 79 -21.86 9.05 -18.89
N LEU A 80 -22.86 9.64 -18.24
CA LEU A 80 -24.16 9.00 -18.00
C LEU A 80 -25.07 9.34 -19.19
N VAL A 81 -25.50 8.32 -19.93
CA VAL A 81 -26.37 8.43 -21.09
C VAL A 81 -27.72 7.80 -20.76
N GLU A 82 -28.81 8.53 -21.00
CA GLU A 82 -30.17 8.00 -20.91
C GLU A 82 -30.67 7.65 -22.31
N ASP A 83 -31.15 6.43 -22.50
CA ASP A 83 -31.81 5.99 -23.73
C ASP A 83 -33.02 5.12 -23.40
N ASN A 84 -34.19 5.50 -23.90
CA ASN A 84 -35.49 4.82 -23.68
C ASN A 84 -35.79 4.50 -22.20
N GLY A 85 -35.45 5.41 -21.29
CA GLY A 85 -35.68 5.25 -19.84
C GLY A 85 -34.69 4.33 -19.12
N ALA A 86 -33.68 3.80 -19.84
CA ALA A 86 -32.57 3.06 -19.27
C ALA A 86 -31.31 3.94 -19.21
N ASN A 87 -30.45 3.67 -18.22
CA ASN A 87 -29.23 4.44 -17.97
C ASN A 87 -27.98 3.63 -18.32
N TYR A 88 -27.05 4.28 -19.02
CA TYR A 88 -25.83 3.68 -19.52
C TYR A 88 -24.61 4.53 -19.17
N ILE A 89 -23.46 3.87 -19.04
CA ILE A 89 -22.15 4.48 -18.93
C ILE A 89 -21.44 4.36 -20.27
N ARG A 90 -20.96 5.50 -20.76
CA ARG A 90 -20.05 5.57 -21.91
C ARG A 90 -18.73 6.16 -21.46
N ILE A 91 -17.63 5.53 -21.84
CA ILE A 91 -16.28 6.01 -21.56
C ILE A 91 -15.62 6.36 -22.87
N SER A 92 -15.09 7.58 -22.95
CA SER A 92 -14.27 8.02 -24.09
C SER A 92 -12.94 8.59 -23.61
N TYR A 93 -11.93 8.50 -24.47
CA TYR A 93 -10.57 8.89 -24.13
C TYR A 93 -9.98 9.74 -25.25
N ARG A 94 -9.53 10.94 -24.87
CA ARG A 94 -8.76 11.82 -25.75
C ARG A 94 -7.28 11.55 -25.51
N ASN A 95 -6.61 10.98 -26.50
CA ASN A 95 -5.21 10.56 -26.41
C ASN A 95 -4.28 11.22 -27.46
N ALA A 96 -4.77 12.21 -28.21
CA ALA A 96 -3.99 12.96 -29.18
C ALA A 96 -4.28 14.46 -29.05
N THR A 97 -3.27 15.29 -29.33
CA THR A 97 -3.36 16.76 -29.24
C THR A 97 -4.14 17.36 -30.41
N ASP A 98 -4.02 16.72 -31.56
CA ASP A 98 -4.48 17.08 -32.90
C ASP A 98 -5.87 16.51 -33.22
N VAL A 99 -6.36 15.57 -32.40
CA VAL A 99 -7.73 15.03 -32.50
C VAL A 99 -8.61 15.72 -31.44
N MET A 100 -9.66 16.39 -31.92
CA MET A 100 -10.65 17.02 -31.04
C MET A 100 -11.62 16.01 -30.44
N GLU A 101 -12.02 14.99 -31.19
CA GLU A 101 -13.06 14.06 -30.77
C GLU A 101 -12.49 12.87 -29.97
N PRO A 102 -12.91 12.66 -28.71
CA PRO A 102 -12.43 11.54 -27.90
C PRO A 102 -12.88 10.19 -28.47
N GLN A 103 -11.99 9.20 -28.47
CA GLN A 103 -12.32 7.85 -28.92
C GLN A 103 -13.21 7.16 -27.88
N ILE A 104 -14.38 6.64 -28.31
CA ILE A 104 -15.23 5.82 -27.44
C ILE A 104 -14.55 4.45 -27.22
N LEU A 105 -14.30 4.14 -25.95
CA LEU A 105 -13.67 2.90 -25.52
C LEU A 105 -14.72 1.80 -25.33
N SER A 106 -14.33 0.56 -25.63
CA SER A 106 -15.18 -0.62 -25.40
C SER A 106 -14.82 -1.24 -24.05
N ILE A 107 -15.77 -1.23 -23.12
CA ILE A 107 -15.58 -1.82 -21.80
C ILE A 107 -15.60 -3.36 -21.94
N PRO A 108 -14.59 -4.08 -21.44
CA PRO A 108 -14.54 -5.54 -21.49
C PRO A 108 -15.83 -6.15 -20.94
N TYR A 109 -16.38 -7.12 -21.66
CA TYR A 109 -17.64 -7.81 -21.30
C TYR A 109 -18.89 -6.92 -21.23
N CYS A 110 -18.82 -5.63 -21.61
CA CYS A 110 -19.98 -4.72 -21.62
C CYS A 110 -20.23 -4.01 -22.96
N GLY A 111 -19.17 -3.63 -23.68
CA GLY A 111 -19.26 -2.88 -24.94
C GLY A 111 -19.07 -1.37 -24.78
N LYS A 112 -19.43 -0.59 -25.81
CA LYS A 112 -19.26 0.88 -25.85
C LYS A 112 -20.31 1.66 -25.06
N LEU A 113 -21.49 1.07 -24.87
CA LEU A 113 -22.60 1.65 -24.11
C LEU A 113 -23.03 0.63 -23.07
N CYS A 114 -22.56 0.81 -21.84
CA CYS A 114 -22.66 -0.22 -20.80
C CYS A 114 -23.81 0.09 -19.84
N PRO A 115 -24.80 -0.81 -19.64
CA PRO A 115 -25.85 -0.59 -18.65
C PRO A 115 -25.25 -0.33 -17.26
N VAL A 116 -25.76 0.67 -16.54
CA VAL A 116 -25.19 1.09 -15.24
C VAL A 116 -25.12 -0.06 -14.24
N GLU A 117 -26.13 -0.92 -14.20
CA GLU A 117 -26.22 -2.08 -13.32
C GLU A 117 -25.13 -3.10 -13.65
N LYS A 118 -24.89 -3.34 -14.93
CA LYS A 118 -23.84 -4.26 -15.40
C LYS A 118 -22.45 -3.68 -15.14
N PHE A 119 -22.26 -2.37 -15.30
CA PHE A 119 -21.02 -1.69 -14.94
C PHE A 119 -20.70 -1.87 -13.45
N LYS A 120 -21.70 -1.67 -12.58
CA LYS A 120 -21.55 -1.88 -11.13
C LYS A 120 -21.14 -3.30 -10.78
N GLN A 121 -21.72 -4.30 -11.44
CA GLN A 121 -21.38 -5.71 -11.24
C GLN A 121 -19.94 -6.02 -11.68
N LEU A 122 -19.55 -5.55 -12.88
CA LEU A 122 -18.19 -5.80 -13.41
C LEU A 122 -17.09 -5.18 -12.54
N TYR A 123 -17.34 -3.99 -11.99
CA TYR A 123 -16.37 -3.24 -11.21
C TYR A 123 -16.69 -3.17 -9.72
N GLU A 124 -17.49 -4.10 -9.20
CA GLU A 124 -17.94 -4.10 -7.80
C GLU A 124 -16.77 -3.99 -6.82
N ASN A 125 -15.69 -4.73 -7.09
CA ASN A 125 -14.47 -4.72 -6.29
C ASN A 125 -13.75 -3.36 -6.31
N LEU A 126 -13.92 -2.53 -7.33
CA LEU A 126 -13.34 -1.18 -7.38
C LEU A 126 -14.27 -0.15 -6.70
N LEU A 127 -15.58 -0.31 -6.89
CA LEU A 127 -16.59 0.66 -6.45
C LEU A 127 -16.91 0.55 -4.95
N ASN A 128 -16.70 -0.61 -4.34
CA ASN A 128 -16.96 -0.86 -2.93
C ASN A 128 -15.69 -0.81 -2.06
N VAL A 129 -14.69 -0.02 -2.46
CA VAL A 129 -13.47 0.17 -1.65
C VAL A 129 -13.76 0.94 -0.36
N ASP A 130 -13.22 0.47 0.76
CA ASP A 130 -13.18 1.23 2.02
C ASP A 130 -11.73 1.67 2.25
N PHE A 131 -11.36 2.78 1.60
CA PHE A 131 -9.97 3.20 1.49
C PHE A 131 -9.35 3.53 2.86
N ASP A 132 -10.09 4.22 3.73
CA ASP A 132 -9.60 4.63 5.05
C ASP A 132 -9.38 3.40 5.95
N TYR A 133 -10.32 2.46 5.94
CA TYR A 133 -10.18 1.21 6.67
C TYR A 133 -9.03 0.35 6.13
N GLU A 134 -8.96 0.16 4.81
CA GLU A 134 -7.96 -0.72 4.19
C GLU A 134 -6.54 -0.13 4.29
N CYS A 135 -6.39 1.20 4.25
CA CYS A 135 -5.11 1.88 4.41
C CYS A 135 -4.57 1.79 5.85
N THR A 136 -5.45 1.75 6.86
CA THR A 136 -5.04 1.72 8.27
C THR A 136 -4.68 0.30 8.77
N LYS A 137 -4.99 -0.74 7.99
CA LYS A 137 -4.70 -2.15 8.34
C LYS A 137 -3.27 -2.62 8.04
N GLN A 138 -2.41 -1.76 7.47
CA GLN A 138 -1.11 -2.17 6.94
C GLN A 138 -0.07 -2.63 7.97
N PHE A 139 -0.26 -2.37 9.26
CA PHE A 139 0.64 -2.91 10.29
C PHE A 139 -0.12 -3.81 11.26
N PRO A 140 0.01 -5.15 11.15
CA PRO A 140 -0.49 -6.01 12.21
C PRO A 140 0.31 -5.68 13.48
N VAL A 141 -0.39 -5.23 14.52
CA VAL A 141 0.18 -4.94 15.84
C VAL A 141 1.07 -6.10 16.33
N LEU A 142 0.73 -7.33 15.93
CA LEU A 142 1.50 -8.55 16.18
C LEU A 142 2.94 -8.51 15.64
N LEU A 143 3.19 -7.95 14.44
CA LEU A 143 4.55 -7.80 13.91
C LEU A 143 5.35 -6.78 14.73
N GLY A 144 4.69 -5.71 15.18
CA GLY A 144 5.30 -4.74 16.12
C GLY A 144 5.71 -5.42 17.42
N ILE A 145 4.80 -6.17 18.04
CA ILE A 145 5.08 -6.91 19.29
C ILE A 145 6.21 -7.92 19.10
N SER A 146 6.24 -8.64 17.97
CA SER A 146 7.27 -9.64 17.67
C SER A 146 8.66 -9.01 17.54
N PHE A 147 8.75 -7.82 16.93
CA PHE A 147 10.01 -7.09 16.81
C PHE A 147 10.55 -6.65 18.17
N PHE A 148 9.71 -6.06 19.02
CA PHE A 148 10.12 -5.66 20.37
C PHE A 148 10.45 -6.86 21.27
N GLY A 149 9.68 -7.95 21.17
CA GLY A 149 9.95 -9.19 21.87
C GLY A 149 11.32 -9.77 21.48
N GLY A 150 11.66 -9.77 20.19
CA GLY A 150 12.96 -10.20 19.69
C GLY A 150 14.13 -9.36 20.23
N LEU A 151 13.97 -8.03 20.29
CA LEU A 151 15.00 -7.13 20.85
C LEU A 151 15.24 -7.40 22.34
N VAL A 152 14.19 -7.66 23.12
CA VAL A 152 14.31 -7.98 24.55
C VAL A 152 15.03 -9.31 24.78
N ILE A 153 14.71 -10.34 23.99
CA ILE A 153 15.39 -11.64 24.05
C ILE A 153 16.87 -11.50 23.68
N PHE A 154 17.17 -10.75 22.63
CA PHE A 154 18.56 -10.53 22.22
C PHE A 154 19.37 -9.79 23.28
N ALA A 155 18.79 -8.73 23.87
CA ALA A 155 19.42 -7.97 24.95
C ALA A 155 19.66 -8.84 26.20
N SER A 156 18.71 -9.70 26.56
CA SER A 156 18.86 -10.58 27.73
C SER A 156 19.95 -11.63 27.53
N ILE A 157 20.04 -12.23 26.34
CA ILE A 157 21.13 -13.16 25.98
C ILE A 157 22.48 -12.43 26.00
N TYR A 158 22.57 -11.23 25.43
CA TYR A 158 23.79 -10.43 25.43
C TYR A 158 24.27 -10.09 26.85
N VAL A 159 23.36 -9.64 27.72
CA VAL A 159 23.65 -9.33 29.13
C VAL A 159 24.09 -10.59 29.87
N ALA A 160 23.38 -11.71 29.72
CA ALA A 160 23.74 -12.98 30.34
C ALA A 160 25.14 -13.45 29.89
N HIS A 161 25.45 -13.35 28.60
CA HIS A 161 26.76 -13.68 28.06
C HIS A 161 27.87 -12.77 28.64
N LYS A 162 27.63 -11.45 28.72
CA LYS A 162 28.57 -10.50 29.34
C LYS A 162 28.78 -10.79 30.82
N LEU A 163 27.73 -11.09 31.58
CA LEU A 163 27.81 -11.42 33.00
C LEU A 163 28.57 -12.75 33.22
N TYR A 164 28.28 -13.77 32.41
CA TYR A 164 29.00 -15.04 32.44
C TYR A 164 30.49 -14.84 32.16
N PHE A 165 30.82 -14.10 31.10
CA PHE A 165 32.22 -13.81 30.74
C PHE A 165 32.93 -12.99 31.83
N ALA A 166 32.26 -12.00 32.42
CA ALA A 166 32.81 -11.23 33.54
C ALA A 166 33.10 -12.11 34.76
N LYS A 167 32.20 -13.05 35.09
CA LYS A 167 32.36 -14.02 36.18
C LYS A 167 33.49 -15.02 35.93
N VAL A 168 33.66 -15.50 34.68
CA VAL A 168 34.78 -16.38 34.31
C VAL A 168 36.11 -15.63 34.37
N SER A 169 36.16 -14.40 33.84
CA SER A 169 37.35 -13.54 33.89
C SER A 169 37.78 -13.18 35.32
N SER A 170 36.83 -12.90 36.21
CA SER A 170 37.14 -12.63 37.63
C SER A 170 37.62 -13.89 38.35
N ARG A 171 37.05 -15.06 38.06
CA ARG A 171 37.50 -16.35 38.60
C ARG A 171 38.92 -16.71 38.13
N GLN A 172 39.23 -16.48 36.85
CA GLN A 172 40.60 -16.64 36.34
C GLN A 172 41.57 -15.66 36.99
N ARG A 173 41.23 -14.37 37.10
CA ARG A 173 42.06 -13.37 37.80
C ARG A 173 42.31 -13.74 39.26
N GLY A 174 41.29 -14.21 39.98
CA GLY A 174 41.43 -14.71 41.35
C GLY A 174 42.40 -15.88 41.45
N TYR A 175 42.27 -16.85 40.54
CA TYR A 175 43.18 -17.99 40.45
C TYR A 175 44.63 -17.55 40.15
N THR A 176 44.86 -16.65 39.19
CA THR A 176 46.20 -16.12 38.88
C THR A 176 46.80 -15.36 40.08
N HIS A 177 46.00 -14.62 40.84
CA HIS A 177 46.46 -13.89 42.02
C HIS A 177 46.86 -14.84 43.17
N THR A 178 46.08 -15.90 43.41
CA THR A 178 46.40 -16.93 44.41
C THR A 178 47.68 -17.69 44.03
N TYR A 179 47.83 -18.08 42.77
CA TYR A 179 49.05 -18.76 42.28
C TYR A 179 50.29 -17.85 42.33
N ARG A 180 50.15 -16.55 42.04
CA ARG A 180 51.24 -15.57 42.17
C ARG A 180 51.67 -15.37 43.63
N ASN A 181 50.70 -15.27 44.55
CA ASN A 181 50.99 -15.16 45.98
C ASN A 181 51.62 -16.46 46.53
N MET A 182 51.20 -17.63 46.05
CA MET A 182 51.76 -18.92 46.44
C MET A 182 53.18 -19.12 45.88
N GLY A 183 53.47 -18.63 44.67
CA GLY A 183 54.84 -18.57 44.12
C GLY A 183 55.78 -17.69 44.96
N GLN A 184 55.32 -16.51 45.40
CA GLN A 184 56.11 -15.64 46.29
C GLN A 184 56.35 -16.24 47.69
N LEU A 185 55.47 -17.11 48.18
CA LEU A 185 55.64 -17.82 49.45
C LEU A 185 56.63 -19.00 49.34
N LEU A 186 56.74 -19.62 48.16
CA LEU A 186 57.70 -20.70 47.91
C LEU A 186 59.12 -20.18 47.62
N ASP A 187 59.25 -18.97 47.07
CA ASP A 187 60.54 -18.30 46.86
C ASP A 187 61.15 -17.69 48.14
N ASN A 188 60.46 -17.78 49.29
CA ASN A 188 60.95 -17.28 50.56
C ASN A 188 60.73 -18.29 51.70
N PRO A 189 61.51 -19.40 51.72
CA PRO A 189 61.45 -20.35 52.83
C PRO A 189 61.93 -19.68 54.12
N MET A 190 61.12 -19.82 55.17
CA MET A 190 61.35 -19.37 56.54
C MET A 190 62.83 -19.34 56.95
N LYS A 191 63.29 -18.17 57.43
CA LYS A 191 64.35 -18.14 58.44
C LYS A 191 63.79 -18.76 59.72
N VAL A 192 63.96 -20.08 59.86
CA VAL A 192 63.90 -20.77 61.15
C VAL A 192 65.23 -20.49 61.84
N GLY A 193 65.19 -19.72 62.93
CA GLY A 193 66.35 -19.43 63.75
C GLY A 193 65.97 -19.50 65.22
N HIS A 194 66.40 -20.60 65.85
CA HIS A 194 66.59 -20.80 67.29
C HIS A 194 66.99 -19.50 68.03
N VAL A 195 66.41 -19.21 69.21
CA VAL A 195 66.78 -19.70 70.56
C VAL A 195 65.55 -19.57 71.45
#